data_AF-A0A6N8R964-F1
#
_entry.id   AF-A0A6N8R964-F1
#
_cell.length_a   1.000
_cell.length_b   1.000
_cell.length_c   1.000
_cell.angle_alpha   90.00
_cell.angle_beta   90.00
_cell.angle_gamma   90.00
#
_symmetry.space_group_name_H-M   'P 1'
#
loop_
_entity.id
_entity.type
_entity.pdbx_description
1 polymer ?
#
loop_
_entity_poly.entity_id
_entity_poly.type
_entity_poly.pdbx_seq_one_letter_code
_entity_poly.pdbx_strand_id
1 'polypeptide(L)' 'MKAVGIVTEYNPFHNGHIYHIQQAKKETGADVVVAVMSGNFV' A
#
# COMPACT_ATOMS: atom_id res chain seq x y z
N MET A 1 6.58 7.34 -15.61
CA MET A 1 6.55 6.63 -14.31
C MET A 1 5.50 7.27 -13.44
N LYS A 2 4.46 6.53 -13.05
CA LYS A 2 3.37 6.95 -12.15
C LYS A 2 3.43 6.15 -10.85
N ALA A 3 3.18 6.81 -9.72
CA ALA A 3 3.14 6.18 -8.40
C ALA A 3 1.75 6.27 -7.79
N VAL A 4 1.36 5.25 -7.02
CA VAL A 4 0.20 5.30 -6.11
C VAL A 4 0.69 5.27 -4.66
N GLY A 5 0.16 6.19 -3.85
CA GLY A 5 0.47 6.30 -2.42
C GLY A 5 -0.50 5.46 -1.57
N ILE A 6 0.02 4.81 -0.54
CA ILE A 6 -0.79 4.11 0.48
C ILE A 6 -0.37 4.63 1.87
N VAL A 7 -1.34 5.05 2.69
CA VAL A 7 -1.14 5.36 4.11
C VAL A 7 -1.56 4.14 4.92
N THR A 8 -0.68 3.61 5.78
CA THR A 8 -0.97 2.36 6.49
C THR A 8 -0.16 2.15 7.76
N GLU A 9 -0.42 1.06 8.46
CA GLU A 9 0.29 0.60 9.66
C GLU A 9 0.77 -0.85 9.55
N TYR A 10 0.08 -1.69 8.76
CA TYR A 10 0.40 -3.10 8.51
C TYR A 10 0.86 -3.90 9.75
N ASN A 11 0.09 -3.83 10.84
CA ASN A 11 0.40 -4.49 12.11
C ASN A 11 -0.61 -5.60 12.49
N PRO A 12 -0.45 -6.86 12.03
CA PRO A 12 0.57 -7.36 11.12
C PRO A 12 0.18 -7.21 9.65
N PHE A 13 1.11 -7.47 8.75
CA PHE A 13 0.80 -7.58 7.33
C PHE A 13 0.01 -8.87 7.04
N HIS A 14 -1.16 -8.77 6.38
CA HIS A 14 -2.05 -9.90 6.12
C HIS A 14 -2.66 -9.85 4.70
N ASN A 15 -3.41 -10.88 4.29
CA ASN A 15 -3.93 -11.02 2.92
C ASN A 15 -4.79 -9.83 2.45
N GLY A 16 -5.52 -9.18 3.35
CA GLY A 16 -6.23 -7.93 3.04
C GLY A 16 -5.31 -6.80 2.54
N HIS A 17 -4.10 -6.67 3.09
CA HIS A 17 -3.13 -5.65 2.67
C HIS A 17 -2.55 -5.97 1.29
N ILE A 18 -2.30 -7.25 1.01
CA ILE A 18 -1.90 -7.72 -0.33
C ILE A 18 -2.96 -7.33 -1.35
N TYR A 19 -4.22 -7.67 -1.08
CA TYR A 19 -5.33 -7.34 -1.96
C TYR A 19 -5.44 -5.82 -2.17
N HIS A 20 -5.34 -5.03 -1.11
CA HIS A 20 -5.37 -3.56 -1.18
C HIS A 20 -4.25 -3.00 -2.07
N ILE A 21 -3.00 -3.44 -1.90
CA ILE A 21 -1.86 -3.01 -2.74
C ILE A 21 -2.10 -3.38 -4.22
N GLN A 22 -2.58 -4.60 -4.47
CA GLN A 22 -2.85 -5.07 -5.83
C GLN A 22 -3.98 -4.27 -6.50
N GLN A 23 -5.09 -4.01 -5.80
CA GLN A 23 -6.18 -3.20 -6.33
C GLN A 23 -5.72 -1.76 -6.56
N ALA A 24 -5.03 -1.14 -5.59
CA ALA A 24 -4.54 0.23 -5.73
C ALA A 24 -3.63 0.39 -6.95
N LYS A 25 -2.71 -0.55 -7.20
CA LYS A 25 -1.86 -0.54 -8.40
C LYS A 25 -2.68 -0.74 -9.68
N LYS A 26 -3.65 -1.66 -9.68
CA LYS A 26 -4.50 -1.98 -10.83
C LYS A 26 -5.42 -0.82 -11.23
N GLU A 27 -6.11 -0.22 -10.26
CA GLU A 27 -7.09 0.84 -10.49
C GLU A 27 -6.44 2.14 -10.97
N THR A 28 -5.24 2.45 -10.45
CA THR A 28 -4.51 3.66 -10.83
C THR A 28 -3.66 3.50 -12.08
N GLY A 29 -3.39 2.25 -12.50
CA GLY A 29 -2.43 1.96 -13.57
C GLY A 29 -1.01 2.44 -13.24
N ALA A 30 -0.66 2.51 -11.95
CA ALA A 30 0.64 2.98 -11.50
C ALA A 30 1.74 1.93 -11.75
N ASP A 31 2.94 2.40 -12.06
CA ASP A 31 4.12 1.55 -12.24
C ASP A 31 4.63 1.05 -10.88
N VAL A 32 4.51 1.90 -9.85
CA VAL A 32 5.04 1.69 -8.49
C VAL A 32 4.00 2.04 -7.42
N VAL A 33 4.07 1.33 -6.30
CA VAL A 33 3.31 1.61 -5.07
C VAL A 33 4.29 2.13 -4.03
N VAL A 34 3.96 3.23 -3.36
CA VAL A 34 4.76 3.82 -2.28
C VAL A 34 3.90 3.89 -1.03
N ALA A 35 4.31 3.21 0.04
CA ALA A 35 3.59 3.26 1.31
C ALA A 35 4.29 4.22 2.28
N VAL A 36 3.52 5.11 2.91
CA VAL A 36 3.92 5.78 4.15
C VAL A 36 3.28 5.01 5.30
N MET A 37 4.12 4.44 6.15
CA MET A 37 3.70 3.52 7.19
C MET A 37 3.98 4.09 8.57
N SER A 38 3.08 3.83 9.52
CA SER A 38 3.36 4.05 10.94
C SER A 38 4.66 3.35 11.34
N GLY A 39 5.39 3.97 12.27
CA GLY A 39 6.63 3.42 12.83
C GLY A 39 6.36 2.40 13.93
N ASN A 40 7.13 2.47 15.01
CA ASN A 40 7.04 1.50 16.12
C ASN A 40 5.84 1.70 17.06
N PHE A 41 5.10 2.80 16.91
CA PHE A 41 3.95 3.14 17.74
C PHE A 41 2.76 3.41 16.82
N VAL A 42 1.67 2.69 17.09
CA VAL A 42 0.41 2.68 16.35
C VAL A 42 -0.76 2.66 17.31
#